data_AF-A0A9J6GQQ9-F1
#
_entry.id   AF-A0A9J6GQQ9-F1
#
_cell.length_a   1.000
_cell.length_b   1.000
_cell.length_c   1.000
_cell.angle_alpha   90.00
_cell.angle_beta   90.00
_cell.angle_gamma   90.00
#
_symmetry.space_group_name_H-M   'P 1'
#
loop_
_entity.id
_entity.type
_entity.pdbx_description
1 polymer ?
#
loop_
_entity_poly.entity_id
_entity_poly.type
_entity_poly.pdbx_seq_one_letter_code
_entity_poly.pdbx_strand_id
1 'polypeptide(L)'
;MALSIAGTAVCSVSAIGCVFAGDMTAVFLLLGICAGIGNGIVMPTSDVIIGRNFRLYRGSGSGIYYTGGTLASFAFPPILHLLLKEYGFRGAFLITGGLMLNGLAACVFFGTPPVGDKCGRTCKGLPTGDECV
;
A
#
# COMPACT_ATOMS: atom_id res chain seq x y z
N MET A 1 7.63 -8.58 2.79
CA MET A 1 8.18 -8.22 1.47
C MET A 1 7.58 -9.07 0.36
N ALA A 2 7.83 -10.39 0.28
CA ALA A 2 7.25 -11.23 -0.79
C ALA A 2 5.71 -11.19 -0.86
N LEU A 3 5.03 -11.23 0.30
CA LEU A 3 3.56 -11.11 0.38
C LEU A 3 3.06 -9.74 -0.12
N SER A 4 3.78 -8.67 0.22
CA SER A 4 3.44 -7.31 -0.20
C SER A 4 3.66 -7.12 -1.71
N ILE A 5 4.73 -7.70 -2.28
CA ILE A 5 5.01 -7.71 -3.72
C ILE A 5 3.94 -8.53 -4.48
N ALA A 6 3.56 -9.70 -3.96
CA ALA A 6 2.50 -10.51 -4.55
C ALA A 6 1.14 -9.76 -4.52
N GLY A 7 0.82 -9.11 -3.41
CA GLY A 7 -0.42 -8.33 -3.26
C GLY A 7 -0.48 -7.12 -4.22
N THR A 8 0.60 -6.37 -4.36
CA THR A 8 0.65 -5.22 -5.29
C THR A 8 0.69 -5.64 -6.76
N ALA A 9 1.29 -6.80 -7.08
CA ALA A 9 1.21 -7.37 -8.42
C ALA A 9 -0.24 -7.73 -8.78
N VAL A 10 -0.98 -8.37 -7.86
CA VAL A 10 -2.40 -8.69 -8.03
C VAL A 10 -3.25 -7.42 -8.20
N CYS A 11 -2.99 -6.37 -7.41
CA CYS A 11 -3.67 -5.08 -7.58
C CYS A 11 -3.35 -4.41 -8.93
N SER A 12 -2.11 -4.50 -9.41
CA SER A 12 -1.69 -3.95 -10.71
C SER A 12 -2.37 -4.68 -11.88
N VAL A 13 -2.45 -6.01 -11.80
CA VAL A 13 -3.17 -6.83 -12.78
C VAL A 13 -4.66 -6.50 -12.78
N SER A 14 -5.26 -6.25 -11.61
CA SER A 14 -6.65 -5.79 -11.50
C SER A 14 -6.88 -4.44 -12.19
N ALA A 15 -5.96 -3.48 -12.02
CA ALA A 15 -6.07 -2.16 -12.63
C ALA A 15 -5.95 -2.20 -14.16
N ILE A 16 -5.06 -3.03 -14.69
CA ILE A 16 -4.90 -3.24 -16.15
C ILE A 16 -6.11 -4.00 -16.72
N GLY A 17 -6.62 -5.00 -15.99
CA GLY A 17 -7.82 -5.75 -16.37
C GLY A 17 -9.07 -4.88 -16.48
N CYS A 18 -9.18 -3.81 -15.68
CA CYS A 18 -10.29 -2.84 -15.76
C CYS A 18 -10.33 -2.07 -17.09
N VAL A 19 -9.21 -1.94 -17.80
CA VAL A 19 -9.17 -1.26 -19.10
C VAL A 19 -9.82 -2.12 -20.19
N PHE A 20 -9.79 -3.44 -20.03
CA PHE A 20 -10.38 -4.40 -20.97
C PHE A 20 -11.86 -4.68 -20.71
N ALA A 21 -12.33 -4.51 -19.48
CA ALA A 21 -13.73 -4.67 -19.13
C ALA A 21 -14.55 -3.44 -19.60
N GLY A 22 -15.37 -3.61 -20.64
CA GLY A 22 -16.31 -2.59 -21.11
C GLY A 22 -17.53 -2.38 -20.19
N ASP A 23 -17.69 -3.21 -19.17
CA ASP A 23 -18.84 -3.23 -18.26
C ASP A 23 -18.48 -2.69 -16.88
N MET A 24 -19.21 -1.66 -16.42
CA MET A 24 -19.02 -1.03 -15.11
C MET A 24 -19.14 -2.05 -13.97
N THR A 25 -20.10 -2.98 -14.08
CA THR A 25 -20.34 -4.02 -13.06
C THR A 25 -19.16 -4.98 -12.93
N ALA A 26 -18.54 -5.35 -14.05
CA ALA A 26 -17.37 -6.21 -14.07
C ALA A 26 -16.15 -5.51 -13.44
N VAL A 27 -15.99 -4.21 -13.69
CA VAL A 27 -14.93 -3.38 -13.08
C VAL A 27 -15.08 -3.30 -11.56
N PHE A 28 -16.29 -3.03 -11.06
CA PHE A 28 -16.55 -3.01 -9.61
C PHE A 28 -16.33 -4.37 -8.95
N LEU A 29 -16.75 -5.47 -9.60
CA LEU A 29 -16.52 -6.83 -9.09
C LEU A 29 -15.04 -7.21 -9.08
N LEU A 30 -14.30 -6.91 -10.16
CA LEU A 30 -12.88 -7.21 -10.24
C LEU A 30 -12.10 -6.42 -9.18
N LEU A 31 -12.34 -5.11 -9.07
CA LEU A 31 -11.69 -4.28 -8.06
C LEU A 31 -12.09 -4.70 -6.65
N GLY A 32 -13.37 -4.95 -6.41
CA GLY A 32 -13.85 -5.37 -5.09
C GLY A 32 -13.21 -6.67 -4.62
N ILE A 33 -13.22 -7.71 -5.46
CA ILE A 33 -12.72 -9.03 -5.08
C ILE A 33 -11.18 -9.05 -5.13
N CYS A 34 -10.58 -8.64 -6.25
CA CYS A 34 -9.15 -8.76 -6.49
C CYS A 34 -8.34 -7.76 -5.64
N ALA A 35 -8.77 -6.48 -5.59
CA ALA A 35 -8.12 -5.49 -4.74
C ALA A 35 -8.46 -5.68 -3.25
N GLY A 36 -9.63 -6.24 -2.92
CA GLY A 36 -9.99 -6.60 -1.55
C GLY A 36 -9.06 -7.67 -0.98
N ILE A 37 -8.84 -8.77 -1.72
CA ILE A 37 -7.92 -9.84 -1.32
C ILE A 37 -6.49 -9.30 -1.21
N GLY A 38 -6.05 -8.48 -2.18
CA GLY A 38 -4.72 -7.86 -2.16
C GLY A 38 -4.48 -6.97 -0.94
N ASN A 39 -5.42 -6.08 -0.62
CA ASN A 39 -5.31 -5.17 0.53
C ASN A 39 -5.39 -5.91 1.87
N GLY A 40 -6.20 -6.96 1.98
CA GLY A 40 -6.28 -7.76 3.20
C GLY A 40 -4.96 -8.42 3.60
N ILE A 41 -4.12 -8.77 2.62
CA ILE A 41 -2.79 -9.36 2.86
C ILE A 41 -1.73 -8.26 3.05
N VAL A 42 -1.82 -7.15 2.32
CA VAL A 42 -0.86 -6.04 2.36
C VAL A 42 -0.94 -5.25 3.67
N MET A 43 -2.14 -4.88 4.12
CA MET A 43 -2.32 -4.04 5.32
C MET A 43 -1.60 -4.58 6.58
N PRO A 44 -1.83 -5.83 7.03
CA PRO A 44 -1.17 -6.36 8.22
C PRO A 44 0.32 -6.62 7.99
N THR A 45 0.74 -6.98 6.77
CA THR A 45 2.15 -7.22 6.49
C THR A 45 2.97 -5.93 6.52
N SER A 46 2.42 -4.82 6.03
CA SER A 46 3.03 -3.48 6.09
C SER A 46 3.24 -3.03 7.53
N ASP A 47 2.22 -3.15 8.40
CA ASP A 47 2.33 -2.79 9.82
C ASP A 47 3.38 -3.63 10.55
N VAL A 48 3.46 -4.94 10.26
CA VAL A 48 4.50 -5.83 10.82
C VAL A 48 5.90 -5.44 10.35
N ILE A 49 6.06 -5.01 9.09
CA ILE A 49 7.35 -4.58 8.53
C ILE A 49 7.81 -3.29 9.20
N ILE A 50 6.95 -2.28 9.29
CA ILE A 50 7.24 -1.00 9.96
C ILE A 50 7.60 -1.25 11.42
N GLY A 51 6.83 -2.12 12.08
CA GLY A 51 7.05 -2.49 13.47
C GLY A 51 8.37 -3.22 13.73
N ARG A 52 8.91 -3.97 12.77
CA ARG A 52 10.23 -4.62 12.89
C ARG A 52 11.38 -3.68 12.57
N ASN A 53 11.19 -2.74 11.63
CA ASN A 53 12.23 -1.82 11.18
C ASN A 53 12.51 -0.69 12.19
N PHE A 54 11.48 -0.18 12.87
CA PHE A 54 11.60 0.90 13.85
C PHE A 54 11.20 0.42 15.25
N ARG A 55 12.06 -0.37 15.91
CA ARG A 55 11.79 -0.91 17.25
C ARG A 55 11.67 0.15 18.36
N LEU A 56 12.32 1.31 18.20
CA LEU A 56 12.32 2.42 19.18
C LEU A 56 11.33 3.55 18.82
N TYR A 57 11.06 3.77 17.52
CA TYR A 57 10.21 4.88 17.01
C TYR A 57 8.99 4.36 16.24
N ARG A 58 8.35 3.33 16.77
CA ARG A 58 7.24 2.63 16.11
C ARG A 58 6.07 3.57 15.78
N GLY A 59 5.74 4.49 16.69
CA GLY A 59 4.65 5.47 16.51
C GLY A 59 4.91 6.50 15.42
N SER A 60 6.12 7.06 15.34
CA SER A 60 6.46 8.04 14.30
C SER A 60 6.50 7.43 12.90
N GLY A 61 7.02 6.19 12.78
CA GLY A 61 7.06 5.46 11.51
C GLY A 61 5.66 5.13 10.97
N SER A 62 4.78 4.60 11.82
CA SER A 62 3.38 4.35 11.45
C SER A 62 2.62 5.65 11.19
N GLY A 63 2.91 6.73 11.93
CA GLY A 63 2.31 8.04 11.69
C GLY A 63 2.52 8.54 10.26
N ILE A 64 3.77 8.54 9.77
CA ILE A 64 4.10 8.96 8.39
C ILE A 64 3.39 8.09 7.36
N TYR A 65 3.33 6.76 7.59
CA TYR A 65 2.60 5.83 6.72
C TYR A 65 1.11 6.18 6.61
N TYR A 66 0.43 6.39 7.75
CA TYR A 66 -1.00 6.72 7.76
C TYR A 66 -1.29 8.13 7.23
N THR A 67 -0.44 9.12 7.52
CA THR A 67 -0.59 10.49 6.99
C THR A 67 -0.49 10.53 5.47
N GLY A 68 0.34 9.68 4.86
CA GLY A 68 0.41 9.53 3.41
C GLY A 68 -0.92 9.09 2.80
N GLY A 69 -1.61 8.14 3.44
CA GLY A 69 -2.94 7.70 3.04
C GLY A 69 -3.99 8.81 3.11
N THR A 70 -3.96 9.62 4.18
CA THR A 70 -4.90 10.75 4.35
C THR A 70 -4.66 11.87 3.33
N LEU A 71 -3.39 12.20 3.07
CA LEU A 71 -3.02 13.19 2.04
C LEU A 71 -3.48 12.74 0.65
N ALA A 72 -3.33 11.46 0.33
CA ALA A 72 -3.85 10.90 -0.91
C ALA A 72 -5.37 11.04 -0.99
N SER A 73 -6.13 10.69 0.06
CA SER A 73 -7.58 10.85 0.08
C SER A 73 -8.05 12.31 -0.03
N PHE A 74 -7.25 13.27 0.43
CA PHE A 74 -7.56 14.69 0.30
C PHE A 74 -7.27 15.23 -1.11
N ALA A 75 -6.15 14.81 -1.70
CA ALA A 75 -5.75 15.23 -3.04
C ALA A 75 -6.51 14.49 -4.16
N PHE A 76 -6.95 13.26 -3.92
CA PHE A 76 -7.64 12.42 -4.91
C PHE A 76 -8.93 13.02 -5.46
N PRO A 77 -9.89 13.55 -4.67
CA PRO A 77 -11.13 14.12 -5.19
C PRO A 77 -10.95 15.26 -6.21
N PRO A 78 -10.12 16.31 -5.99
CA PRO A 78 -9.91 17.35 -6.99
C PRO A 78 -9.18 16.83 -8.24
N ILE A 79 -8.23 15.91 -8.07
CA ILE A 79 -7.50 15.28 -9.19
C ILE A 79 -8.44 14.42 -10.03
N LEU A 80 -9.31 13.65 -9.39
CA LEU A 80 -10.32 12.82 -10.05
C LEU A 80 -11.29 13.69 -10.85
N HIS A 81 -11.74 14.83 -10.30
CA HIS A 81 -12.64 15.74 -11.01
C HIS A 81 -11.99 16.25 -12.32
N LEU A 82 -10.72 16.66 -12.27
CA LEU A 82 -9.99 17.12 -13.45
C LEU A 82 -9.81 16.00 -14.49
N LEU A 83 -9.44 14.79 -14.04
CA LEU A 83 -9.28 13.63 -14.91
C LEU A 83 -10.59 13.18 -15.56
N LEU A 84 -11.71 13.25 -14.83
CA LEU A 84 -13.02 12.90 -15.36
C LEU A 84 -13.47 13.87 -16.45
N LYS A 85 -13.12 15.16 -16.31
CA LYS A 85 -13.48 16.19 -17.29
C LYS A 85 -12.73 16.06 -18.62
N GLU A 86 -11.45 15.68 -18.57
CA GLU A 86 -10.58 15.58 -19.76
C GLU A 86 -10.50 14.16 -20.36
N TYR A 87 -10.38 13.13 -19.52
CA TYR A 87 -10.07 11.74 -19.92
C TYR A 87 -11.19 10.73 -19.64
N GLY A 88 -12.25 11.14 -18.94
CA GLY A 88 -13.33 10.26 -18.50
C GLY A 88 -12.91 9.18 -17.49
N PHE A 89 -13.83 8.29 -17.16
CA PHE A 89 -13.64 7.26 -16.12
C PHE A 89 -12.51 6.27 -16.46
N ARG A 90 -12.40 5.90 -17.73
CA ARG A 90 -11.45 4.87 -18.18
C ARG A 90 -9.99 5.36 -18.16
N GLY A 91 -9.75 6.63 -18.50
CA GLY A 91 -8.41 7.24 -18.39
C GLY A 91 -7.97 7.46 -16.95
N ALA A 92 -8.89 7.78 -16.04
CA ALA A 92 -8.58 7.96 -14.63
C ALA A 92 -8.05 6.67 -13.97
N PHE A 93 -8.67 5.52 -14.29
CA PHE A 93 -8.20 4.22 -13.82
C PHE A 93 -6.83 3.84 -14.39
N LEU A 94 -6.55 4.21 -15.64
CA LEU A 94 -5.28 3.92 -16.30
C LEU A 94 -4.13 4.72 -15.69
N ILE A 95 -4.35 6.00 -15.39
CA ILE A 95 -3.36 6.87 -14.71
C ILE A 95 -3.10 6.36 -13.29
N THR A 96 -4.16 5.99 -12.55
CA THR A 96 -4.03 5.46 -11.19
C THR A 96 -3.29 4.12 -11.17
N GLY A 97 -3.56 3.23 -12.15
CA GLY A 97 -2.81 1.99 -12.33
C GLY A 97 -1.34 2.21 -12.69
N GLY A 98 -1.04 3.21 -13.52
CA GLY A 98 0.34 3.61 -13.85
C GLY A 98 1.10 4.15 -12.64
N LEU A 99 0.45 4.95 -11.79
CA LEU A 99 1.02 5.43 -10.53
C LEU A 99 1.35 4.26 -9.57
N MET A 100 0.44 3.28 -9.47
CA MET A 100 0.65 2.07 -8.67
C MET A 100 1.85 1.25 -9.21
N LEU A 101 2.00 1.15 -10.53
CA LEU A 101 3.13 0.46 -11.15
C LEU A 101 4.47 1.17 -10.86
N ASN A 102 4.47 2.51 -10.86
CA ASN A 102 5.64 3.31 -10.53
C ASN A 102 6.03 3.13 -9.05
N GLY A 103 5.04 3.14 -8.16
CA GLY A 103 5.24 2.81 -6.74
C GLY A 103 5.79 1.39 -6.54
N LEU A 104 5.27 0.41 -7.28
CA LEU A 104 5.78 -0.96 -7.27
C LEU A 104 7.24 -1.04 -7.73
N ALA A 105 7.59 -0.35 -8.82
CA ALA A 105 8.96 -0.31 -9.31
C ALA A 105 9.92 0.30 -8.27
N ALA A 106 9.51 1.38 -7.59
CA ALA A 106 10.26 1.94 -6.48
C ALA A 106 10.40 0.94 -5.32
N CYS A 107 9.33 0.24 -4.92
CA CYS A 107 9.37 -0.77 -3.87
C CYS A 107 10.28 -1.96 -4.21
N VAL A 108 10.31 -2.38 -5.48
CA VAL A 108 11.20 -3.46 -5.95
C VAL A 108 12.64 -2.98 -6.01
N PHE A 109 12.88 -1.75 -6.45
CA PHE A 109 14.22 -1.17 -6.56
C PHE A 109 14.87 -0.89 -5.20
N PHE A 110 14.11 -0.34 -4.24
CA PHE A 110 14.55 -0.19 -2.84
C PHE A 110 14.37 -1.48 -2.03
N GLY A 111 13.84 -2.54 -2.64
CA GLY A 111 13.53 -3.84 -2.07
C GLY A 111 14.75 -4.73 -1.87
N THR A 112 15.84 -4.20 -1.31
CA THR A 112 16.94 -5.01 -0.77
C THR A 112 17.43 -4.37 0.52
N PRO A 113 16.87 -4.81 1.66
CA PRO A 113 17.75 -5.47 2.62
C PRO A 113 17.28 -6.90 2.94
N PRO A 114 18.20 -7.86 3.06
CA PRO A 114 17.89 -9.21 3.52
C PRO A 114 17.23 -9.13 4.90
N VAL A 115 16.31 -10.07 5.17
CA VAL A 115 15.81 -10.35 6.52
C VAL A 115 17.01 -10.80 7.35
N GLY A 116 17.76 -9.84 7.88
CA GLY A 116 18.78 -10.06 8.87
C GLY A 116 18.07 -10.28 10.19
N ASP A 117 18.09 -11.54 10.65
CA ASP A 117 17.74 -11.93 12.01
C ASP A 117 18.34 -10.97 13.04
N LYS A 118 17.53 -10.02 13.51
CA LYS A 118 17.77 -9.30 14.76
C LYS A 118 16.62 -9.53 15.73
N CYS A 119 16.19 -10.80 15.84
CA CYS A 119 15.32 -11.26 16.93
C CYS A 119 16.01 -11.21 18.31
N GLY A 120 17.32 -10.94 18.40
CA GLY A 120 18.07 -11.06 19.66
C GLY A 120 18.55 -9.77 20.36
N ARG A 121 18.55 -8.58 19.72
CA ARG A 121 19.36 -7.45 20.25
C ARG A 121 18.64 -6.29 20.90
N THR A 122 17.33 -6.12 20.71
CA THR A 122 16.65 -4.93 21.26
C THR A 122 15.71 -5.29 22.43
N CYS A 123 15.79 -6.52 22.95
CA CYS A 123 15.31 -6.86 24.31
C CYS A 123 16.39 -6.59 25.38
N LYS A 124 17.37 -5.73 25.10
CA LYS A 124 18.42 -5.34 26.07
C LYS A 124 18.45 -3.84 26.37
N GLY A 125 17.43 -3.11 25.92
CA GLY A 125 17.27 -1.67 26.17
C GLY A 125 15.82 -1.27 26.45
N LEU A 126 14.98 -2.21 26.89
CA LEU A 126 13.70 -1.88 27.49
C LEU A 126 13.99 -1.58 28.96
N PRO A 127 13.85 -0.35 29.47
CA PRO A 127 13.71 -0.17 30.91
C PRO A 127 12.49 -0.99 31.34
N THR A 128 12.73 -1.87 32.30
CA THR A 128 11.68 -2.56 33.03
C THR A 128 10.84 -1.52 33.76
N GLY A 129 9.58 -1.38 33.33
CA GLY A 129 8.45 -1.08 34.22
C GLY A 129 7.96 0.37 34.27
N ASP A 130 6.93 0.65 33.47
CA ASP A 130 5.90 1.69 33.72
C ASP A 130 4.93 1.82 32.54
N GLU A 131 3.79 1.10 32.62
CA GLU A 131 2.43 1.57 32.28
C GLU A 131 1.48 0.34 32.25
N CYS A 132 1.20 -0.17 33.45
CA CYS A 132 -0.14 -0.65 33.80
C CYS A 132 -0.90 0.56 34.37
N VAL A 133 -1.64 1.30 33.54
CA VAL A 133 -2.91 1.97 33.85
C VAL A 133 -3.69 2.13 32.54
#